data_AF-A0A150GCD6-F1
#
_entry.id   AF-A0A150GCD6-F1
#
_cell.length_a   1.000
_cell.length_b   1.000
_cell.length_c   1.000
_cell.angle_alpha   90.00
_cell.angle_beta   90.00
_cell.angle_gamma   90.00
#
_symmetry.space_group_name_H-M   'P 1'
#
loop_
_entity.id
_entity.type
_entity.pdbx_description
1 polymer ?
#
loop_
_entity_poly.entity_id
_entity_poly.type
_entity_poly.pdbx_seq_one_letter_code
_entity_poly.pdbx_strand_id
1 'polypeptide(L)'
;MRSPGQLAGPGPGSTSATGADATAPTWRLLVDQAAELGSWPEEVAAGGAWELSFPDGTTELFVDPGGIVAGIRDWVSNAFEAAADTHSPTSAPVLVITGLVKTGKSYCQGAVVPSLVAEDVRNQGADGPMAGMVLLRLNAGQLNGKANEVQSLFLPTLGGELDKPGSEYIRDVFMKYLLLHGPRTMLWCITGSSMAQTWISIAKMPPNGFTLMTSVYTIDLPGTHSPDHLSLVAERLRQKYKSRELDPLLLELCPPSVALLTVLVNEWVRAGAQQDVKGFVRNFLTTKLMEESMREWSLGLAAMPPAQRLAVLDLATVEVGSRIDNVLIINEDGTLRDSWSEDEFCVSMMQQDSGWTLQRLGETADYLFGPKAADRWKGTELPKGTSEFREELQALADDVAEKLVYTPAASKLATAAAGRALRHQELWEVQPWFQNALQSEWNSRDLTWYSTEKNRQKLDSHLAMLVFYLRLGRNMLVHMKPWDAKSTTLLDVRVIEALPSVLDKPMVSFYSDAYKALRMLVSDTAKNAKAVAAAEDTA
;
A
#
# COMPACT_ATOMS: atom_id res chain seq x y z
N MET A 1 -23.50 -61.71 -11.45
CA MET A 1 -23.24 -63.12 -11.84
C MET A 1 -23.89 -63.39 -13.18
N ARG A 2 -23.08 -63.91 -14.12
CA ARG A 2 -23.40 -64.57 -15.41
C ARG A 2 -23.93 -63.73 -16.60
N SER A 3 -22.94 -63.25 -17.38
CA SER A 3 -22.87 -63.29 -18.86
C SER A 3 -22.99 -64.75 -19.38
N PRO A 4 -23.15 -65.07 -20.71
CA PRO A 4 -22.30 -64.55 -21.79
C PRO A 4 -22.90 -64.43 -23.21
N GLY A 5 -22.16 -63.74 -24.09
CA GLY A 5 -22.40 -63.72 -25.54
C GLY A 5 -21.33 -62.92 -26.27
N GLN A 6 -20.08 -63.41 -26.23
CA GLN A 6 -18.95 -62.91 -27.02
C GLN A 6 -18.56 -64.01 -28.02
N LEU A 7 -18.27 -63.64 -29.27
CA LEU A 7 -17.19 -64.12 -30.13
C LEU A 7 -17.52 -63.93 -31.62
N ALA A 8 -16.74 -63.11 -32.33
CA ALA A 8 -15.81 -63.56 -33.38
C ALA A 8 -15.30 -62.38 -34.23
N GLY A 9 -13.98 -62.14 -34.22
CA GLY A 9 -13.26 -61.61 -35.40
C GLY A 9 -12.97 -62.75 -36.38
N PRO A 10 -12.49 -62.48 -37.62
CA PRO A 10 -11.06 -62.13 -37.79
C PRO A 10 -10.71 -61.20 -38.98
N GLY A 11 -9.61 -60.45 -38.83
CA GLY A 11 -8.55 -60.38 -39.86
C GLY A 11 -8.65 -59.35 -41.00
N PRO A 12 -7.57 -59.18 -41.80
CA PRO A 12 -6.84 -57.90 -41.95
C PRO A 12 -6.75 -57.37 -43.40
N GLY A 13 -6.39 -56.09 -43.56
CA GLY A 13 -5.98 -55.48 -44.84
C GLY A 13 -6.18 -53.96 -44.86
N SER A 14 -5.19 -53.18 -44.42
CA SER A 14 -4.28 -52.39 -45.27
C SER A 14 -4.95 -51.58 -46.39
N THR A 15 -5.11 -50.28 -46.17
CA THR A 15 -4.47 -49.23 -47.00
C THR A 15 -4.63 -47.88 -46.30
N SER A 16 -3.50 -47.39 -45.78
CA SER A 16 -3.32 -46.10 -45.14
C SER A 16 -3.12 -45.01 -46.20
N ALA A 17 -4.00 -44.01 -46.20
CA ALA A 17 -3.70 -42.67 -46.70
C ALA A 17 -4.66 -41.68 -46.04
N THR A 18 -4.17 -40.89 -45.10
CA THR A 18 -4.52 -39.45 -44.90
C THR A 18 -3.63 -38.91 -43.79
N GLY A 19 -2.94 -37.82 -44.11
CA GLY A 19 -1.89 -37.20 -43.32
C GLY A 19 -2.32 -36.88 -41.89
N ALA A 20 -1.41 -37.19 -40.97
CA ALA A 20 -1.37 -36.55 -39.67
C ALA A 20 -0.92 -35.10 -39.88
N ASP A 21 -1.82 -34.14 -39.68
CA ASP A 21 -1.45 -32.77 -39.39
C ASP A 21 -0.65 -32.77 -38.10
N ALA A 22 0.67 -32.67 -38.26
CA ALA A 22 1.59 -32.45 -37.17
C ALA A 22 1.27 -31.07 -36.57
N THR A 23 0.74 -31.07 -35.34
CA THR A 23 0.67 -29.87 -34.51
C THR A 23 2.05 -29.22 -34.49
N ALA A 24 2.14 -27.99 -34.98
CA ALA A 24 3.37 -27.21 -34.98
C ALA A 24 3.98 -27.21 -33.57
N PRO A 25 5.31 -27.36 -33.44
CA PRO A 25 5.94 -27.46 -32.13
C PRO A 25 5.71 -26.18 -31.33
N THR A 26 5.34 -26.32 -30.05
CA THR A 26 4.76 -25.29 -29.16
C THR A 26 5.55 -23.98 -29.07
N TRP A 27 6.85 -23.98 -29.40
CA TRP A 27 7.69 -22.78 -29.44
C TRP A 27 7.41 -21.87 -30.64
N ARG A 28 6.96 -22.42 -31.78
CA ARG A 28 6.49 -21.60 -32.91
C ARG A 28 5.30 -20.77 -32.49
N LEU A 29 4.42 -21.34 -31.66
CA LEU A 29 3.28 -20.60 -31.09
C LEU A 29 3.73 -19.37 -30.28
N LEU A 30 4.81 -19.47 -29.48
CA LEU A 30 5.31 -18.33 -28.72
C LEU A 30 5.98 -17.29 -29.62
N VAL A 31 6.88 -17.71 -30.52
CA VAL A 31 7.62 -16.80 -31.41
C VAL A 31 6.70 -16.09 -32.39
N ASP A 32 5.66 -16.78 -32.89
CA ASP A 32 4.70 -16.25 -33.87
C ASP A 32 3.63 -15.36 -33.20
N GLN A 33 3.41 -15.48 -31.89
CA GLN A 33 2.40 -14.71 -31.15
C GLN A 33 2.98 -13.56 -30.31
N ALA A 34 4.27 -13.61 -29.97
CA ALA A 34 4.91 -12.59 -29.16
C ALA A 34 5.09 -11.29 -29.96
N ALA A 35 4.97 -10.16 -29.27
CA ALA A 35 5.30 -8.87 -29.86
C ALA A 35 6.81 -8.76 -30.12
N GLU A 36 7.17 -7.89 -31.06
CA GLU A 36 8.55 -7.47 -31.27
C GLU A 36 8.82 -6.22 -30.44
N LEU A 37 9.92 -6.26 -29.67
CA LEU A 37 10.33 -5.15 -28.82
C LEU A 37 11.34 -4.27 -29.57
N GLY A 38 10.95 -3.04 -29.87
CA GLY A 38 11.80 -2.02 -30.49
C GLY A 38 12.18 -0.92 -29.50
N SER A 39 13.37 -0.35 -29.65
CA SER A 39 13.73 0.89 -28.95
C SER A 39 12.82 2.03 -29.40
N TRP A 40 12.33 2.83 -28.47
CA TRP A 40 11.51 3.99 -28.82
C TRP A 40 12.35 5.04 -29.59
N PRO A 41 11.83 5.59 -30.70
CA PRO A 41 12.60 6.50 -31.57
C PRO A 41 12.85 7.90 -30.99
N GLU A 42 12.14 8.32 -29.93
CA GLU A 42 12.36 9.62 -29.28
C GLU A 42 13.19 9.46 -27.99
N GLU A 43 14.21 10.31 -27.82
CA GLU A 43 14.97 10.41 -26.57
C GLU A 43 14.05 10.93 -25.44
N VAL A 44 13.55 10.02 -24.61
CA VAL A 44 12.89 10.39 -23.36
C VAL A 44 13.98 10.76 -22.36
N ALA A 45 14.04 12.02 -21.94
CA ALA A 45 15.10 12.58 -21.08
C ALA A 45 15.28 11.88 -19.71
N ALA A 46 14.35 11.00 -19.31
CA ALA A 46 14.26 10.44 -17.96
C ALA A 46 14.27 8.90 -17.87
N GLY A 47 14.69 8.18 -18.92
CA GLY A 47 14.80 6.71 -18.91
C GLY A 47 13.94 6.01 -19.95
N GLY A 48 14.36 4.79 -20.31
CA GLY A 48 14.00 4.08 -21.54
C GLY A 48 12.50 3.87 -21.77
N ALA A 49 12.08 3.98 -23.01
CA ALA A 49 10.76 3.58 -23.49
C ALA A 49 10.93 2.57 -24.62
N TRP A 50 9.97 1.68 -24.76
CA TRP A 50 9.99 0.60 -25.74
C TRP A 50 8.67 0.52 -26.49
N GLU A 51 8.75 0.23 -27.77
CA GLU A 51 7.60 -0.09 -28.61
C GLU A 51 7.42 -1.61 -28.64
N LEU A 52 6.21 -2.08 -28.35
CA LEU A 52 5.80 -3.46 -28.60
C LEU A 52 4.95 -3.49 -29.86
N SER A 53 5.45 -4.16 -30.89
CA SER A 53 4.74 -4.37 -32.16
C SER A 53 4.15 -5.77 -32.19
N PHE A 54 2.82 -5.88 -32.09
CA PHE A 54 2.13 -7.16 -32.07
C PHE A 54 1.88 -7.70 -33.50
N PRO A 55 1.75 -9.03 -33.66
CA PRO A 55 1.50 -9.65 -34.97
C PRO A 55 0.21 -9.18 -35.68
N ASP A 56 -0.76 -8.67 -34.93
CA ASP A 56 -2.00 -8.10 -35.48
C ASP A 56 -1.84 -6.67 -36.01
N GLY A 57 -0.62 -6.13 -35.98
CA GLY A 57 -0.28 -4.77 -36.40
C GLY A 57 -0.55 -3.70 -35.34
N THR A 58 -1.01 -4.09 -34.14
CA THR A 58 -1.16 -3.13 -33.03
C THR A 58 0.21 -2.79 -32.43
N THR A 59 0.38 -1.53 -32.03
CA THR A 59 1.57 -1.09 -31.30
C THR A 59 1.21 -0.54 -29.95
N GLU A 60 2.04 -0.84 -28.96
CA GLU A 60 1.87 -0.36 -27.58
C GLU A 60 3.18 0.15 -27.00
N LEU A 61 3.06 1.08 -26.06
CA LEU A 61 4.19 1.70 -25.38
C LEU A 61 4.44 1.03 -24.03
N PHE A 62 5.68 0.63 -23.78
CA PHE A 62 6.14 0.22 -22.47
C PHE A 62 7.17 1.23 -21.94
N VAL A 63 6.86 1.84 -20.80
CA VAL A 63 7.75 2.79 -20.15
C VAL A 63 8.59 2.05 -19.13
N ASP A 64 9.91 2.20 -19.22
CA ASP A 64 10.89 1.44 -18.47
C ASP A 64 11.91 2.35 -17.76
N PRO A 65 11.50 3.07 -16.71
CA PRO A 65 12.42 3.92 -15.95
C PRO A 65 13.37 3.10 -15.07
N GLY A 66 13.04 1.83 -14.80
CA GLY A 66 13.76 0.96 -13.87
C GLY A 66 14.77 0.01 -14.52
N GLY A 67 14.91 0.03 -15.84
CA GLY A 67 15.74 -0.95 -16.56
C GLY A 67 15.19 -2.37 -16.49
N ILE A 68 13.87 -2.51 -16.39
CA ILE A 68 13.10 -3.75 -16.36
C ILE A 68 13.41 -4.60 -17.60
N VAL A 69 13.50 -4.00 -18.79
CA VAL A 69 13.83 -4.74 -20.02
C VAL A 69 15.23 -5.34 -19.93
N ALA A 70 16.20 -4.59 -19.42
CA ALA A 70 17.55 -5.10 -19.21
C ALA A 70 17.57 -6.25 -18.19
N GLY A 71 16.88 -6.08 -17.05
CA GLY A 71 16.77 -7.14 -16.04
C GLY A 71 16.07 -8.41 -16.56
N ILE A 72 15.05 -8.29 -17.41
CA ILE A 72 14.42 -9.47 -18.04
C ILE A 72 15.39 -10.12 -19.03
N ARG A 73 16.14 -9.35 -19.83
CA ARG A 73 17.15 -9.90 -20.75
C ARG A 73 18.25 -10.66 -20.01
N ASP A 74 18.71 -10.12 -18.88
CA ASP A 74 19.68 -10.79 -18.01
C ASP A 74 19.09 -12.09 -17.45
N TRP A 75 17.82 -12.09 -17.03
CA TRP A 75 17.13 -13.30 -16.61
C TRP A 75 17.03 -14.33 -17.75
N VAL A 76 16.61 -13.93 -18.96
CA VAL A 76 16.51 -14.84 -20.13
C VAL A 76 17.86 -15.48 -20.41
N SER A 77 18.93 -14.69 -20.42
CA SER A 77 20.30 -15.18 -20.64
C SER A 77 20.70 -16.22 -19.60
N ASN A 78 20.53 -15.91 -18.30
CA ASN A 78 20.82 -16.84 -17.21
C ASN A 78 19.95 -18.11 -17.27
N ALA A 79 18.68 -17.96 -17.66
CA ALA A 79 17.76 -19.07 -17.77
C ALA A 79 18.14 -20.02 -18.91
N PHE A 80 18.63 -19.47 -20.02
CA PHE A 80 19.05 -20.25 -21.18
C PHE A 80 20.40 -20.92 -20.94
N GLU A 81 21.34 -20.25 -20.28
CA GLU A 81 22.59 -20.87 -19.82
C GLU A 81 22.32 -22.05 -18.88
N ALA A 82 21.44 -21.86 -17.88
CA ALA A 82 21.05 -22.92 -16.96
C ALA A 82 20.33 -24.09 -17.67
N ALA A 83 19.52 -23.79 -18.70
CA ALA A 83 18.84 -24.82 -19.48
C ALA A 83 19.80 -25.61 -20.38
N ALA A 84 20.86 -24.97 -20.89
CA ALA A 84 21.89 -25.60 -21.71
C ALA A 84 22.85 -26.49 -20.89
N ASP A 85 23.05 -26.20 -19.59
CA ASP A 85 23.87 -27.02 -18.72
C ASP A 85 23.21 -28.37 -18.42
N THR A 86 23.65 -29.40 -19.16
CA THR A 86 23.13 -30.77 -18.97
C THR A 86 23.51 -31.39 -17.63
N HIS A 87 24.54 -30.85 -16.94
CA HIS A 87 25.11 -31.41 -15.72
C HIS A 87 24.51 -30.85 -14.42
N SER A 88 23.84 -29.69 -14.47
CA SER A 88 23.24 -29.07 -13.28
C SER A 88 21.89 -29.69 -12.87
N PRO A 89 21.70 -30.23 -11.66
CA PRO A 89 20.44 -30.86 -11.26
C PRO A 89 19.25 -29.89 -11.04
N THR A 90 19.44 -28.59 -11.25
CA THR A 90 18.42 -27.55 -11.00
C THR A 90 17.76 -27.08 -12.29
N SER A 91 16.52 -26.62 -12.19
CA SER A 91 15.81 -25.93 -13.27
C SER A 91 16.37 -24.53 -13.52
N ALA A 92 15.94 -23.91 -14.61
CA ALA A 92 16.21 -22.50 -14.86
C ALA A 92 15.66 -21.61 -13.71
N PRO A 93 16.34 -20.49 -13.39
CA PRO A 93 15.88 -19.54 -12.38
C PRO A 93 14.45 -19.07 -12.67
N VAL A 94 13.63 -19.02 -11.62
CA VAL A 94 12.24 -18.54 -11.69
C VAL A 94 12.24 -17.02 -11.73
N LEU A 95 11.57 -16.42 -12.69
CA LEU A 95 11.33 -14.97 -12.72
C LEU A 95 10.10 -14.64 -11.86
N VAL A 96 10.27 -13.74 -10.90
CA VAL A 96 9.19 -13.17 -10.09
C VAL A 96 9.08 -11.67 -10.38
N ILE A 97 7.93 -11.26 -10.91
CA ILE A 97 7.61 -9.86 -11.18
C ILE A 97 6.79 -9.32 -10.01
N THR A 98 7.34 -8.34 -9.31
CA THR A 98 6.73 -7.67 -8.16
C THR A 98 6.33 -6.24 -8.50
N GLY A 99 5.60 -5.61 -7.58
CA GLY A 99 5.13 -4.23 -7.68
C GLY A 99 3.74 -4.07 -7.08
N LEU A 100 3.34 -2.83 -6.85
CA LEU A 100 2.03 -2.49 -6.28
C LEU A 100 0.86 -2.80 -7.22
N VAL A 101 -0.37 -2.64 -6.72
CA VAL A 101 -1.58 -2.75 -7.55
C VAL A 101 -1.49 -1.75 -8.70
N LYS A 102 -1.85 -2.21 -9.91
CA LYS A 102 -1.76 -1.45 -11.17
C LYS A 102 -0.37 -0.86 -11.48
N THR A 103 0.74 -1.55 -11.17
CA THR A 103 2.07 -1.20 -11.70
C THR A 103 2.41 -1.83 -13.06
N GLY A 104 1.46 -2.54 -13.67
CA GLY A 104 1.67 -3.16 -14.99
C GLY A 104 2.26 -4.57 -14.94
N LYS A 105 2.25 -5.24 -13.78
CA LYS A 105 2.78 -6.61 -13.64
C LYS A 105 2.22 -7.60 -14.67
N SER A 106 0.89 -7.65 -14.81
CA SER A 106 0.23 -8.53 -15.78
C SER A 106 0.56 -8.17 -17.22
N TYR A 107 0.81 -6.88 -17.50
CA TYR A 107 1.24 -6.42 -18.81
C TYR A 107 2.68 -6.87 -19.10
N CYS A 108 3.59 -6.67 -18.15
CA CYS A 108 4.98 -7.10 -18.24
C CYS A 108 5.09 -8.62 -18.44
N GLN A 109 4.37 -9.42 -17.64
CA GLN A 109 4.30 -10.88 -17.81
C GLN A 109 3.64 -11.30 -19.14
N GLY A 110 2.61 -10.58 -19.57
CA GLY A 110 1.76 -10.95 -20.71
C GLY A 110 2.39 -10.62 -22.06
N ALA A 111 3.11 -9.51 -22.14
CA ALA A 111 3.62 -8.94 -23.39
C ALA A 111 5.16 -8.81 -23.38
N VAL A 112 5.75 -8.18 -22.37
CA VAL A 112 7.20 -7.87 -22.36
C VAL A 112 8.07 -9.12 -22.23
N VAL A 113 7.79 -9.99 -21.25
CA VAL A 113 8.57 -11.22 -21.04
C VAL A 113 8.52 -12.15 -22.27
N PRO A 114 7.34 -12.47 -22.86
CA PRO A 114 7.29 -13.25 -24.09
C PRO A 114 8.06 -12.65 -25.25
N SER A 115 8.02 -11.31 -25.40
CA SER A 115 8.72 -10.61 -26.48
C SER A 115 10.23 -10.80 -26.40
N LEU A 116 10.78 -10.69 -25.18
CA LEU A 116 12.21 -10.86 -24.92
C LEU A 116 12.66 -12.32 -25.01
N VAL A 117 11.84 -13.27 -24.55
CA VAL A 117 12.12 -14.71 -24.73
C VAL A 117 12.09 -15.06 -26.23
N ALA A 118 11.12 -14.55 -26.98
CA ALA A 118 11.02 -14.78 -28.42
C ALA A 118 12.16 -14.12 -29.20
N GLU A 119 12.60 -12.93 -28.81
CA GLU A 119 13.79 -12.26 -29.35
C GLU A 119 15.01 -13.19 -29.26
N ASP A 120 15.29 -13.72 -28.07
CA ASP A 120 16.48 -14.56 -27.87
C ASP A 120 16.37 -15.92 -28.59
N VAL A 121 15.18 -16.54 -28.57
CA VAL A 121 14.93 -17.79 -29.34
C VAL A 121 15.13 -17.56 -30.84
N ARG A 122 14.67 -16.43 -31.40
CA ARG A 122 14.90 -16.08 -32.82
C ARG A 122 16.38 -15.94 -33.13
N ASN A 123 17.15 -15.31 -32.24
CA ASN A 123 18.58 -15.10 -32.42
C ASN A 123 19.38 -16.42 -32.44
N GLN A 124 18.90 -17.46 -31.76
CA GLN A 124 19.55 -18.78 -31.74
C GLN A 124 19.17 -19.70 -32.92
N GLY A 125 18.04 -19.44 -33.59
CA GLY A 125 17.56 -20.24 -34.72
C GLY A 125 16.74 -21.49 -34.33
N ALA A 126 16.05 -22.06 -35.33
CA ALA A 126 15.04 -23.11 -35.15
C ALA A 126 15.56 -24.46 -34.60
N ASP A 127 16.86 -24.71 -34.69
CA ASP A 127 17.53 -25.92 -34.18
C ASP A 127 18.40 -25.61 -32.94
N GLY A 128 18.27 -24.40 -32.38
CA GLY A 128 19.00 -23.99 -31.17
C GLY A 128 18.60 -24.81 -29.95
N PRO A 129 19.44 -24.82 -28.90
CA PRO A 129 19.19 -25.62 -27.68
C PRO A 129 17.87 -25.24 -26.98
N MET A 130 17.31 -24.07 -27.30
CA MET A 130 16.07 -23.53 -26.74
C MET A 130 14.83 -23.78 -27.62
N ALA A 131 14.96 -24.46 -28.77
CA ALA A 131 13.87 -24.75 -29.70
C ALA A 131 12.78 -25.68 -29.14
N GLY A 132 12.84 -26.08 -27.87
CA GLY A 132 11.79 -26.85 -27.18
C GLY A 132 11.25 -26.17 -25.93
N MET A 133 11.65 -24.93 -25.66
CA MET A 133 11.29 -24.25 -24.42
C MET A 133 9.82 -23.87 -24.35
N VAL A 134 9.27 -23.97 -23.14
CA VAL A 134 7.90 -23.56 -22.81
C VAL A 134 7.96 -22.51 -21.71
N LEU A 135 7.39 -21.33 -21.99
CA LEU A 135 7.20 -20.28 -21.00
C LEU A 135 5.86 -20.47 -20.29
N LEU A 136 5.90 -20.82 -19.00
CA LEU A 136 4.73 -20.86 -18.14
C LEU A 136 4.56 -19.53 -17.41
N ARG A 137 3.43 -18.87 -17.67
CA ARG A 137 3.04 -17.59 -17.08
C ARG A 137 1.97 -17.84 -16.03
N LEU A 138 2.30 -17.57 -14.76
CA LEU A 138 1.37 -17.70 -13.66
C LEU A 138 0.94 -16.32 -13.17
N ASN A 139 -0.31 -15.93 -13.44
CA ASN A 139 -0.92 -14.72 -12.91
C ASN A 139 -1.89 -15.08 -11.78
N ALA A 140 -1.47 -14.87 -10.54
CA ALA A 140 -2.30 -15.14 -9.37
C ALA A 140 -3.52 -14.18 -9.24
N GLY A 141 -3.69 -13.16 -10.08
CA GLY A 141 -4.82 -12.21 -9.97
C GLY A 141 -6.09 -12.55 -10.74
N GLN A 142 -5.99 -13.27 -11.86
CA GLN A 142 -7.10 -13.48 -12.79
C GLN A 142 -7.97 -14.72 -12.50
N LEU A 143 -7.78 -15.35 -11.34
CA LEU A 143 -8.35 -16.66 -11.02
C LEU A 143 -9.69 -16.62 -10.26
N ASN A 144 -10.30 -15.44 -10.08
CA ASN A 144 -11.56 -15.29 -9.34
C ASN A 144 -12.84 -15.53 -10.17
N GLY A 145 -12.75 -16.07 -11.39
CA GLY A 145 -13.85 -16.08 -12.35
C GLY A 145 -14.49 -17.43 -12.67
N LYS A 146 -13.69 -18.47 -12.99
CA LYS A 146 -14.12 -19.82 -13.42
C LYS A 146 -12.87 -20.65 -13.70
N ALA A 147 -12.64 -21.74 -12.94
CA ALA A 147 -11.48 -22.66 -12.97
C ALA A 147 -10.16 -22.03 -12.48
N ASN A 148 -9.74 -22.33 -11.24
CA ASN A 148 -8.88 -23.46 -10.84
C ASN A 148 -7.63 -23.58 -11.71
N GLU A 149 -6.47 -23.30 -11.13
CA GLU A 149 -5.40 -24.31 -11.09
C GLU A 149 -4.12 -23.86 -10.39
N VAL A 150 -3.82 -22.57 -10.16
CA VAL A 150 -2.50 -22.24 -9.54
C VAL A 150 -2.55 -21.42 -8.25
N GLN A 151 -3.46 -20.46 -8.09
CA GLN A 151 -3.71 -19.89 -6.76
C GLN A 151 -4.41 -20.90 -5.84
N SER A 152 -5.34 -21.68 -6.41
CA SER A 152 -5.98 -22.83 -5.76
C SER A 152 -4.99 -23.97 -5.45
N LEU A 153 -3.79 -24.00 -6.08
CA LEU A 153 -2.71 -24.90 -5.65
C LEU A 153 -2.11 -24.43 -4.32
N PHE A 154 -1.84 -23.13 -4.15
CA PHE A 154 -1.26 -22.64 -2.90
C PHE A 154 -2.27 -22.53 -1.76
N LEU A 155 -3.57 -22.40 -2.05
CA LEU A 155 -4.65 -22.26 -1.06
C LEU A 155 -5.86 -23.11 -1.46
N PRO A 156 -5.73 -24.45 -1.51
CA PRO A 156 -6.86 -25.33 -1.77
C PRO A 156 -7.93 -25.11 -0.69
N THR A 157 -9.19 -25.04 -1.11
CA THR A 157 -10.32 -24.98 -0.19
C THR A 157 -11.17 -26.24 -0.30
N LEU A 158 -11.53 -26.84 0.84
CA LEU A 158 -12.47 -27.96 0.92
C LEU A 158 -13.73 -27.47 1.65
N GLY A 159 -14.88 -27.51 0.97
CA GLY A 159 -16.15 -27.07 1.56
C GLY A 159 -16.25 -25.56 1.86
N GLY A 160 -15.42 -24.73 1.22
CA GLY A 160 -15.37 -23.28 1.45
C GLY A 160 -14.38 -22.86 2.54
N GLU A 161 -13.75 -23.82 3.24
CA GLU A 161 -12.68 -23.57 4.20
C GLU A 161 -11.32 -23.92 3.60
N LEU A 162 -10.25 -23.27 4.08
CA LEU A 162 -8.89 -23.54 3.65
C LEU A 162 -8.45 -24.96 4.09
N ASP A 163 -8.10 -25.80 3.13
CA ASP A 163 -7.43 -27.07 3.37
C ASP A 163 -5.95 -26.80 3.69
N LYS A 164 -5.68 -26.47 4.96
CA LYS A 164 -4.34 -26.11 5.41
C LYS A 164 -3.31 -27.24 5.16
N PRO A 165 -3.58 -28.52 5.46
CA PRO A 165 -2.67 -29.61 5.10
C PRO A 165 -2.42 -29.74 3.60
N GLY A 166 -3.46 -29.60 2.77
CA GLY A 166 -3.31 -29.61 1.30
C GLY A 166 -2.47 -28.42 0.80
N SER A 167 -2.72 -27.23 1.35
CA SER A 167 -1.96 -26.00 1.07
C SER A 167 -0.47 -26.16 1.39
N GLU A 168 -0.16 -26.72 2.56
CA GLU A 168 1.22 -26.97 2.99
C GLU A 168 1.89 -28.02 2.10
N TYR A 169 1.22 -29.13 1.77
CA TYR A 169 1.77 -30.13 0.86
C TYR A 169 2.04 -29.56 -0.55
N ILE A 170 1.07 -28.85 -1.12
CA ILE A 170 1.23 -28.31 -2.47
C ILE A 170 2.33 -27.25 -2.49
N ARG A 171 2.40 -26.37 -1.50
CA ARG A 171 3.45 -25.35 -1.39
C ARG A 171 4.82 -25.97 -1.17
N ASP A 172 4.97 -26.76 -0.12
CA ASP A 172 6.27 -27.19 0.41
C ASP A 172 6.88 -28.37 -0.35
N VAL A 173 6.03 -29.18 -0.99
CA VAL A 173 6.45 -30.38 -1.70
C VAL A 173 6.28 -30.18 -3.21
N PHE A 174 5.05 -30.05 -3.70
CA PHE A 174 4.78 -30.09 -5.15
C PHE A 174 5.35 -28.88 -5.89
N MET A 175 4.95 -27.66 -5.50
CA MET A 175 5.36 -26.43 -6.17
C MET A 175 6.85 -26.15 -5.95
N LYS A 176 7.36 -26.39 -4.73
CA LYS A 176 8.79 -26.27 -4.48
C LYS A 176 9.60 -27.21 -5.38
N TYR A 177 9.20 -28.47 -5.49
CA TYR A 177 9.87 -29.43 -6.36
C TYR A 177 9.79 -29.01 -7.82
N LEU A 178 8.63 -28.58 -8.29
CA LEU A 178 8.42 -28.16 -9.67
C LEU A 178 9.23 -26.91 -10.04
N LEU A 179 9.39 -25.96 -9.11
CA LEU A 179 10.13 -24.72 -9.34
C LEU A 179 11.66 -24.87 -9.21
N LEU A 180 12.15 -25.91 -8.52
CA LEU A 180 13.59 -26.18 -8.35
C LEU A 180 14.12 -27.30 -9.25
N HIS A 181 13.27 -28.29 -9.52
CA HIS A 181 13.61 -29.53 -10.23
C HIS A 181 12.69 -29.79 -11.42
N GLY A 182 11.92 -28.77 -11.84
CA GLY A 182 11.10 -28.84 -13.04
C GLY A 182 11.96 -29.06 -14.29
N PRO A 183 11.31 -29.39 -15.43
CA PRO A 183 12.03 -29.58 -16.68
C PRO A 183 12.89 -28.35 -17.02
N ARG A 184 14.14 -28.56 -17.43
CA ARG A 184 15.04 -27.45 -17.82
C ARG A 184 14.56 -26.70 -19.07
N THR A 185 13.67 -27.31 -19.84
CA THR A 185 12.98 -26.69 -20.98
C THR A 185 11.80 -25.82 -20.54
N MET A 186 11.58 -25.62 -19.25
CA MET A 186 10.45 -24.86 -18.73
C MET A 186 10.94 -23.59 -18.04
N LEU A 187 10.45 -22.44 -18.52
CA LEU A 187 10.66 -21.15 -17.89
C LEU A 187 9.45 -20.78 -17.04
N TRP A 188 9.70 -20.33 -15.82
CA TRP A 188 8.66 -19.87 -14.91
C TRP A 188 8.70 -18.35 -14.80
N CYS A 189 7.60 -17.70 -15.16
CA CYS A 189 7.37 -16.29 -14.86
C CYS A 189 6.13 -16.16 -13.98
N ILE A 190 6.32 -15.69 -12.75
CA ILE A 190 5.29 -15.61 -11.73
C ILE A 190 5.00 -14.14 -11.41
N THR A 191 3.72 -13.80 -11.37
CA THR A 191 3.24 -12.55 -10.78
C THR A 191 1.91 -12.77 -10.06
N GLY A 192 1.52 -11.82 -9.20
CA GLY A 192 0.21 -11.85 -8.57
C GLY A 192 -0.25 -10.46 -8.15
N SER A 193 -1.54 -10.17 -8.26
CA SER A 193 -2.17 -9.05 -7.54
C SER A 193 -2.49 -9.44 -6.08
N SER A 194 -1.66 -10.31 -5.50
CA SER A 194 -1.71 -10.82 -4.12
C SER A 194 -0.29 -11.21 -3.70
N MET A 195 0.69 -10.37 -4.07
CA MET A 195 2.13 -10.62 -3.94
C MET A 195 2.52 -10.99 -2.52
N ALA A 196 1.88 -10.38 -1.51
CA ALA A 196 2.17 -10.69 -0.12
C ALA A 196 1.98 -12.18 0.17
N GLN A 197 0.89 -12.79 -0.31
CA GLN A 197 0.64 -14.22 -0.09
C GLN A 197 1.59 -15.12 -0.89
N THR A 198 1.90 -14.76 -2.14
CA THR A 198 2.86 -15.51 -2.96
C THR A 198 4.25 -15.48 -2.34
N TRP A 199 4.71 -14.30 -1.89
CA TRP A 199 5.99 -14.15 -1.17
C TRP A 199 6.00 -14.87 0.17
N ILE A 200 4.93 -14.76 0.96
CA ILE A 200 4.80 -15.53 2.20
C ILE A 200 4.87 -17.03 1.92
N SER A 201 4.25 -17.50 0.84
CA SER A 201 4.32 -18.91 0.46
C SER A 201 5.72 -19.32 0.03
N ILE A 202 6.39 -18.55 -0.82
CA ILE A 202 7.79 -18.81 -1.23
C ILE A 202 8.73 -18.78 -0.01
N ALA A 203 8.55 -17.82 0.90
CA ALA A 203 9.33 -17.68 2.12
C ALA A 203 9.09 -18.82 3.12
N LYS A 204 7.87 -19.37 3.17
CA LYS A 204 7.50 -20.49 4.04
C LYS A 204 7.93 -21.85 3.49
N MET A 205 8.33 -21.95 2.21
CA MET A 205 8.82 -23.21 1.66
C MET A 205 10.05 -23.67 2.47
N PRO A 206 10.04 -24.90 3.01
CA PRO A 206 11.12 -25.39 3.85
C PRO A 206 12.42 -25.46 3.04
N PRO A 207 13.59 -25.19 3.60
CA PRO A 207 14.84 -25.15 2.85
C PRO A 207 15.22 -26.52 2.27
N ASN A 208 14.99 -27.65 2.95
CA ASN A 208 15.21 -29.04 2.46
C ASN A 208 16.28 -29.19 1.35
N GLY A 209 17.51 -28.72 1.61
CA GLY A 209 18.63 -28.73 0.65
C GLY A 209 18.80 -27.45 -0.19
N PHE A 210 17.72 -26.92 -0.77
CA PHE A 210 17.72 -25.70 -1.59
C PHE A 210 16.57 -24.75 -1.25
N THR A 211 16.89 -23.50 -0.95
CA THR A 211 15.91 -22.45 -0.64
C THR A 211 15.44 -21.80 -1.94
N LEU A 212 14.15 -21.90 -2.28
CA LEU A 212 13.62 -21.31 -3.52
C LEU A 212 13.89 -19.80 -3.59
N MET A 213 13.74 -19.09 -2.47
CA MET A 213 13.99 -17.66 -2.35
C MET A 213 15.37 -17.23 -2.88
N THR A 214 16.41 -18.06 -2.72
CA THR A 214 17.77 -17.72 -3.16
C THR A 214 18.03 -18.04 -4.64
N SER A 215 17.07 -18.71 -5.31
CA SER A 215 17.14 -19.07 -6.72
C SER A 215 16.16 -18.29 -7.61
N VAL A 216 15.36 -17.40 -7.01
CA VAL A 216 14.41 -16.55 -7.72
C VAL A 216 15.14 -15.33 -8.27
N TYR A 217 14.90 -15.05 -9.55
CA TYR A 217 15.26 -13.79 -10.18
C TYR A 217 14.11 -12.81 -9.99
N THR A 218 14.35 -11.71 -9.28
CA THR A 218 13.28 -10.76 -8.92
C THR A 218 13.37 -9.50 -9.77
N ILE A 219 12.22 -9.04 -10.27
CA ILE A 219 12.09 -7.77 -10.98
C ILE A 219 10.98 -6.97 -10.32
N ASP A 220 11.35 -5.77 -9.84
CA ASP A 220 10.45 -4.89 -9.12
C ASP A 220 9.96 -3.78 -10.04
N LEU A 221 8.66 -3.79 -10.36
CA LEU A 221 8.08 -2.72 -11.18
C LEU A 221 7.89 -1.43 -10.36
N PRO A 222 8.25 -0.27 -10.92
CA PRO A 222 8.12 1.01 -10.23
C PRO A 222 6.65 1.35 -9.94
N GLY A 223 6.38 1.80 -8.73
CA GLY A 223 5.06 2.33 -8.34
C GLY A 223 4.80 3.75 -8.82
N THR A 224 5.87 4.49 -9.16
CA THR A 224 5.85 5.89 -9.58
C THR A 224 6.67 6.11 -10.85
N HIS A 225 6.25 7.09 -11.64
CA HIS A 225 6.88 7.49 -12.88
C HIS A 225 7.05 9.01 -12.89
N SER A 226 8.01 9.50 -13.66
CA SER A 226 8.24 10.93 -13.81
C SER A 226 7.05 11.62 -14.52
N PRO A 227 6.87 12.93 -14.34
CA PRO A 227 5.91 13.71 -15.11
C PRO A 227 6.10 13.57 -16.64
N ASP A 228 7.33 13.42 -17.11
CA ASP A 228 7.66 13.24 -18.52
C ASP A 228 7.11 11.90 -19.05
N HIS A 229 7.29 10.83 -18.27
CA HIS A 229 6.74 9.50 -18.59
C HIS A 229 5.21 9.52 -18.65
N LEU A 230 4.56 10.19 -17.70
CA LEU A 230 3.11 10.31 -17.66
C LEU A 230 2.60 11.15 -18.84
N SER A 231 3.31 12.21 -19.21
CA SER A 231 2.98 13.07 -20.34
C SER A 231 3.05 12.31 -21.66
N LEU A 232 4.12 11.54 -21.87
CA LEU A 232 4.28 10.67 -23.04
C LEU A 232 3.12 9.67 -23.18
N VAL A 233 2.77 9.01 -22.07
CA VAL A 233 1.67 8.03 -22.05
C VAL A 233 0.32 8.71 -22.26
N ALA A 234 0.09 9.87 -21.64
CA ALA A 234 -1.12 10.64 -21.83
C ALA A 234 -1.31 11.06 -23.29
N GLU A 235 -0.24 11.48 -23.97
CA GLU A 235 -0.27 11.80 -25.39
C GLU A 235 -0.64 10.56 -26.23
N ARG A 236 -0.04 9.41 -25.96
CA ARG A 236 -0.38 8.16 -26.65
C ARG A 236 -1.82 7.73 -26.42
N LEU A 237 -2.33 7.88 -25.20
CA LEU A 237 -3.73 7.62 -24.89
C LEU A 237 -4.66 8.59 -25.65
N ARG A 238 -4.31 9.88 -25.75
CA ARG A 238 -5.06 10.86 -26.56
C ARG A 238 -5.09 10.49 -28.03
N GLN A 239 -3.97 10.03 -28.58
CA GLN A 239 -3.90 9.56 -29.97
C GLN A 239 -4.76 8.30 -30.17
N LYS A 240 -4.66 7.32 -29.27
CA LYS A 240 -5.43 6.07 -29.31
C LYS A 240 -6.94 6.32 -29.23
N TYR A 241 -7.35 7.27 -28.39
CA TYR A 241 -8.75 7.63 -28.19
C TYR A 241 -9.15 8.91 -28.90
N LYS A 242 -8.51 9.30 -30.01
CA LYS A 242 -8.75 10.59 -30.71
C LYS A 242 -10.22 10.89 -31.03
N SER A 243 -11.07 9.87 -31.16
CA SER A 243 -12.52 10.00 -31.34
C SER A 243 -13.30 10.44 -30.09
N ARG A 244 -12.64 10.47 -28.92
CA ARG A 244 -13.16 10.88 -27.63
C ARG A 244 -12.17 11.87 -27.01
N GLU A 245 -12.60 13.09 -26.75
CA GLU A 245 -11.77 14.09 -26.10
C GLU A 245 -11.44 13.61 -24.68
N LEU A 246 -10.19 13.23 -24.42
CA LEU A 246 -9.73 12.84 -23.09
C LEU A 246 -9.60 14.10 -22.23
N ASP A 247 -10.34 14.12 -21.12
CA ASP A 247 -10.28 15.23 -20.17
C ASP A 247 -8.89 15.29 -19.49
N PRO A 248 -8.19 16.45 -19.52
CA PRO A 248 -6.91 16.64 -18.84
C PRO A 248 -6.92 16.30 -17.34
N LEU A 249 -8.08 16.42 -16.67
CA LEU A 249 -8.23 16.09 -15.25
C LEU A 249 -7.94 14.62 -14.96
N LEU A 250 -8.07 13.71 -15.92
CA LEU A 250 -7.69 12.30 -15.73
C LEU A 250 -6.19 12.16 -15.45
N LEU A 251 -5.35 13.00 -16.07
CA LEU A 251 -3.91 13.00 -15.83
C LEU A 251 -3.57 13.69 -14.51
N GLU A 252 -4.24 14.80 -14.21
CA GLU A 252 -3.98 15.59 -12.99
C GLU A 252 -4.39 14.86 -11.71
N LEU A 253 -5.51 14.12 -11.76
CA LEU A 253 -6.05 13.39 -10.61
C LEU A 253 -5.50 11.96 -10.50
N CYS A 254 -4.84 11.45 -11.54
CA CYS A 254 -4.23 10.13 -11.48
C CYS A 254 -2.92 10.21 -10.69
N PRO A 255 -2.72 9.31 -9.71
CA PRO A 255 -1.40 9.08 -9.12
C PRO A 255 -0.36 8.80 -10.22
N PRO A 256 0.93 9.07 -9.99
CA PRO A 256 1.96 9.10 -11.02
C PRO A 256 2.38 7.69 -11.47
N SER A 257 1.44 6.86 -11.92
CA SER A 257 1.68 5.51 -12.40
C SER A 257 1.15 5.39 -13.81
N VAL A 258 2.06 5.03 -14.74
CA VAL A 258 1.74 4.82 -16.16
C VAL A 258 0.68 3.74 -16.33
N ALA A 259 0.83 2.62 -15.61
CA ALA A 259 -0.12 1.52 -15.68
C ALA A 259 -1.47 1.87 -15.03
N LEU A 260 -1.48 2.63 -13.93
CA LEU A 260 -2.71 3.12 -13.32
C LEU A 260 -3.46 4.09 -14.25
N LEU A 261 -2.75 5.06 -14.83
CA LEU A 261 -3.31 6.02 -15.78
C LEU A 261 -3.94 5.31 -16.98
N THR A 262 -3.24 4.33 -17.54
CA THR A 262 -3.74 3.52 -18.66
C THR A 262 -5.04 2.80 -18.28
N VAL A 263 -5.10 2.17 -17.09
CA VAL A 263 -6.31 1.48 -16.63
C VAL A 263 -7.45 2.49 -16.36
N LEU A 264 -7.15 3.61 -15.71
CA LEU A 264 -8.12 4.66 -15.40
C LEU A 264 -8.77 5.20 -16.68
N VAL A 265 -7.97 5.54 -17.69
CA VAL A 265 -8.46 6.04 -18.99
C VAL A 265 -9.29 4.98 -19.70
N ASN A 266 -8.82 3.73 -19.75
CA ASN A 266 -9.56 2.64 -20.38
C ASN A 266 -10.94 2.43 -19.74
N GLU A 267 -11.02 2.51 -18.41
CA GLU A 267 -12.28 2.35 -17.68
C GLU A 267 -13.19 3.56 -17.84
N TRP A 268 -12.65 4.77 -17.87
CA TRP A 268 -13.42 5.98 -18.14
C TRP A 268 -14.06 5.92 -19.54
N VAL A 269 -13.28 5.51 -20.55
CA VAL A 269 -13.76 5.30 -21.91
C VAL A 269 -14.83 4.20 -21.94
N ARG A 270 -14.61 3.06 -21.26
CA ARG A 270 -15.61 1.98 -21.19
C ARG A 270 -16.91 2.43 -20.52
N ALA A 271 -16.83 3.28 -19.49
CA ALA A 271 -17.97 3.87 -18.79
C ALA A 271 -18.70 4.96 -19.61
N GLY A 272 -18.29 5.20 -20.86
CA GLY A 272 -18.95 6.14 -21.76
C GLY A 272 -18.39 7.55 -21.72
N ALA A 273 -17.18 7.77 -21.18
CA ALA A 273 -16.55 9.08 -21.07
C ALA A 273 -17.43 10.09 -20.30
N GLN A 274 -17.70 9.79 -19.03
CA GLN A 274 -18.58 10.58 -18.17
C GLN A 274 -18.07 12.02 -18.00
N GLN A 275 -18.99 13.00 -17.98
CA GLN A 275 -18.67 14.42 -17.80
C GLN A 275 -18.12 14.73 -16.39
N ASP A 276 -18.58 14.01 -15.36
CA ASP A 276 -18.05 14.15 -14.00
C ASP A 276 -16.78 13.32 -13.81
N VAL A 277 -15.66 13.85 -14.34
CA VAL A 277 -14.35 13.19 -14.27
C VAL A 277 -13.87 13.06 -12.82
N LYS A 278 -14.12 14.07 -11.97
CA LYS A 278 -13.72 14.03 -10.56
C LYS A 278 -14.46 12.94 -9.81
N GLY A 279 -15.78 12.86 -9.96
CA GLY A 279 -16.60 11.80 -9.36
C GLY A 279 -16.20 10.42 -9.86
N PHE A 280 -15.93 10.28 -11.17
CA PHE A 280 -15.44 9.03 -11.74
C PHE A 280 -14.09 8.60 -11.17
N VAL A 281 -13.07 9.47 -11.18
CA VAL A 281 -11.72 9.14 -10.70
C VAL A 281 -11.80 8.76 -9.22
N ARG A 282 -12.53 9.52 -8.41
CA ARG A 282 -12.78 9.21 -7.01
C ARG A 282 -13.39 7.82 -6.86
N ASN A 283 -14.48 7.52 -7.56
CA ASN A 283 -15.14 6.22 -7.49
C ASN A 283 -14.22 5.08 -7.96
N PHE A 284 -13.44 5.28 -9.02
CA PHE A 284 -12.48 4.29 -9.50
C PHE A 284 -11.40 3.99 -8.46
N LEU A 285 -10.84 5.02 -7.82
CA LEU A 285 -9.82 4.84 -6.79
C LEU A 285 -10.39 4.10 -5.57
N THR A 286 -11.63 4.40 -5.16
CA THR A 286 -12.26 3.77 -3.99
C THR A 286 -12.79 2.38 -4.25
N THR A 287 -13.56 2.15 -5.31
CA THR A 287 -14.22 0.85 -5.50
C THR A 287 -13.34 -0.17 -6.21
N LYS A 288 -12.24 0.27 -6.86
CA LYS A 288 -11.41 -0.65 -7.65
C LYS A 288 -9.99 -0.71 -7.12
N LEU A 289 -9.28 0.41 -7.07
CA LEU A 289 -7.88 0.40 -6.65
C LEU A 289 -7.74 0.03 -5.16
N MET A 290 -8.56 0.64 -4.31
CA MET A 290 -8.57 0.37 -2.86
C MET A 290 -9.06 -1.05 -2.57
N GLU A 291 -10.19 -1.50 -3.13
CA GLU A 291 -10.68 -2.87 -2.91
C GLU A 291 -9.67 -3.93 -3.33
N GLU A 292 -9.02 -3.77 -4.49
CA GLU A 292 -7.98 -4.69 -4.95
C GLU A 292 -6.76 -4.67 -4.02
N SER A 293 -6.35 -3.48 -3.57
CA SER A 293 -5.23 -3.33 -2.62
C SER A 293 -5.56 -3.96 -1.27
N MET A 294 -6.73 -3.68 -0.70
CA MET A 294 -7.16 -4.28 0.56
C MET A 294 -7.25 -5.78 0.48
N ARG A 295 -7.76 -6.33 -0.63
CA ARG A 295 -7.77 -7.78 -0.87
C ARG A 295 -6.36 -8.37 -0.89
N GLU A 296 -5.41 -7.69 -1.53
CA GLU A 296 -4.01 -8.09 -1.60
C GLU A 296 -3.32 -8.07 -0.22
N TRP A 297 -3.50 -6.98 0.53
CA TRP A 297 -2.83 -6.76 1.81
C TRP A 297 -3.47 -7.54 2.96
N SER A 298 -4.81 -7.67 2.98
CA SER A 298 -5.52 -8.39 4.05
C SER A 298 -5.13 -9.85 4.16
N LEU A 299 -5.00 -10.55 3.03
CA LEU A 299 -4.56 -11.95 3.01
C LEU A 299 -3.13 -12.11 3.56
N GLY A 300 -2.22 -11.22 3.12
CA GLY A 300 -0.84 -11.24 3.57
C GLY A 300 -0.70 -10.92 5.06
N LEU A 301 -1.39 -9.88 5.53
CA LEU A 301 -1.33 -9.41 6.91
C LEU A 301 -2.04 -10.37 7.88
N ALA A 302 -3.15 -10.99 7.48
CA ALA A 302 -3.88 -11.94 8.32
C ALA A 302 -3.00 -13.14 8.75
N ALA A 303 -2.08 -13.58 7.89
CA ALA A 303 -1.17 -14.68 8.16
C ALA A 303 0.04 -14.32 9.03
N MET A 304 0.23 -13.04 9.38
CA MET A 304 1.37 -12.55 10.16
C MET A 304 1.01 -12.41 11.66
N PRO A 305 1.98 -12.56 12.58
CA PRO A 305 1.84 -12.11 13.96
C PRO A 305 1.62 -10.60 14.05
N PRO A 306 0.88 -10.08 15.06
CA PRO A 306 0.55 -8.66 15.18
C PRO A 306 1.76 -7.71 15.10
N ALA A 307 2.88 -8.05 15.75
CA ALA A 307 4.09 -7.24 15.71
C ALA A 307 4.72 -7.13 14.31
N GLN A 308 4.63 -8.19 13.50
CA GLN A 308 5.13 -8.18 12.11
C GLN A 308 4.18 -7.44 11.18
N ARG A 309 2.87 -7.52 11.41
CA ARG A 309 1.88 -6.70 10.68
C ARG A 309 2.16 -5.21 10.87
N LEU A 310 2.36 -4.80 12.12
CA LEU A 310 2.66 -3.41 12.45
C LEU A 310 3.99 -2.97 11.83
N ALA A 311 5.03 -3.81 11.85
CA ALA A 311 6.30 -3.50 11.20
C ALA A 311 6.17 -3.39 9.67
N VAL A 312 5.40 -4.26 9.01
CA VAL A 312 5.15 -4.20 7.56
C VAL A 312 4.36 -2.96 7.18
N LEU A 313 3.39 -2.56 8.01
CA LEU A 313 2.61 -1.34 7.80
C LEU A 313 3.43 -0.07 8.09
N ASP A 314 4.28 -0.09 9.13
CA ASP A 314 5.25 0.99 9.42
C ASP A 314 6.25 1.17 8.25
N LEU A 315 6.71 0.08 7.65
CA LEU A 315 7.64 0.06 6.51
C LEU A 315 6.95 0.34 5.16
N ALA A 316 5.62 0.28 5.09
CA ALA A 316 4.86 0.56 3.86
C ALA A 316 4.75 2.07 3.53
N THR A 317 5.62 2.91 4.10
CA THR A 317 5.48 4.38 4.06
C THR A 317 5.89 5.03 2.73
N VAL A 318 4.87 5.59 2.07
CA VAL A 318 4.75 6.94 1.46
C VAL A 318 5.58 7.36 0.23
N GLU A 319 6.72 6.76 -0.11
CA GLU A 319 7.54 7.31 -1.24
C GLU A 319 7.40 6.59 -2.59
N VAL A 320 6.76 5.42 -2.64
CA VAL A 320 6.59 4.66 -3.91
C VAL A 320 5.12 4.68 -4.35
N GLY A 321 4.59 5.89 -4.58
CA GLY A 321 3.28 6.10 -5.20
C GLY A 321 2.72 7.49 -4.96
N SER A 322 3.34 8.57 -5.45
CA SER A 322 3.02 9.94 -4.99
C SER A 322 1.51 10.25 -4.98
N ARG A 323 1.02 10.79 -3.85
CA ARG A 323 -0.32 11.35 -3.66
C ARG A 323 -1.51 10.45 -4.01
N ILE A 324 -1.51 9.24 -3.46
CA ILE A 324 -2.75 8.70 -2.89
C ILE A 324 -2.59 8.85 -1.38
N ASP A 325 -3.24 9.85 -0.78
CA ASP A 325 -3.26 9.97 0.68
C ASP A 325 -3.80 8.65 1.24
N ASN A 326 -3.03 8.10 2.18
CA ASN A 326 -2.55 6.72 2.12
C ASN A 326 -3.60 5.61 2.40
N VAL A 327 -3.24 4.36 2.13
CA VAL A 327 -4.15 3.21 2.14
C VAL A 327 -3.82 2.33 3.35
N LEU A 328 -4.83 2.06 4.20
CA LEU A 328 -4.92 1.12 5.34
C LEU A 328 -4.94 1.79 6.73
N ILE A 329 -6.15 2.09 7.21
CA ILE A 329 -6.43 2.40 8.63
C ILE A 329 -6.62 1.08 9.37
N ILE A 330 -5.92 0.93 10.50
CA ILE A 330 -6.06 -0.23 11.39
C ILE A 330 -7.04 0.13 12.50
N ASN A 331 -8.03 -0.72 12.74
CA ASN A 331 -8.90 -0.63 13.90
C ASN A 331 -8.09 -0.79 15.20
N GLU A 332 -8.70 -0.41 16.31
CA GLU A 332 -8.08 -0.46 17.64
C GLU A 332 -7.58 -1.87 18.03
N ASP A 333 -8.16 -2.91 17.45
CA ASP A 333 -7.83 -4.33 17.68
C ASP A 333 -6.75 -4.89 16.74
N GLY A 334 -6.16 -4.07 15.87
CA GLY A 334 -5.16 -4.52 14.91
C GLY A 334 -5.73 -5.11 13.62
N THR A 335 -7.04 -5.03 13.40
CA THR A 335 -7.69 -5.45 12.14
C THR A 335 -7.67 -4.34 11.10
N LEU A 336 -7.59 -4.72 9.83
CA LEU A 336 -7.75 -3.77 8.73
C LEU A 336 -9.20 -3.33 8.63
N ARG A 337 -9.41 -2.01 8.56
CA ARG A 337 -10.74 -1.45 8.35
C ARG A 337 -11.27 -1.83 6.97
N ASP A 338 -12.50 -2.32 6.92
CA ASP A 338 -13.14 -2.91 5.74
C ASP A 338 -14.18 -1.99 5.06
N SER A 339 -14.45 -0.81 5.61
CA SER A 339 -15.44 0.14 5.10
C SER A 339 -15.09 1.60 5.42
N TRP A 340 -15.47 2.52 4.52
CA TRP A 340 -15.21 3.97 4.59
C TRP A 340 -16.53 4.73 4.35
N SER A 341 -16.75 5.89 5.00
CA SER A 341 -17.91 6.76 4.69
C SER A 341 -17.55 7.90 3.73
N GLU A 342 -18.56 8.49 3.08
CA GLU A 342 -18.36 9.61 2.16
C GLU A 342 -17.80 10.87 2.85
N ASP A 343 -18.01 11.03 4.16
CA ASP A 343 -17.53 12.16 4.96
C ASP A 343 -16.04 12.04 5.35
N GLU A 344 -15.47 10.83 5.31
CA GLU A 344 -14.04 10.56 5.59
C GLU A 344 -13.09 11.09 4.47
N PHE A 345 -13.63 11.64 3.37
CA PHE A 345 -12.87 12.25 2.27
C PHE A 345 -12.63 13.77 2.38
N CYS A 346 -13.16 14.45 3.42
CA CYS A 346 -12.97 15.90 3.60
C CYS A 346 -11.62 16.28 4.26
N VAL A 347 -10.81 15.27 4.61
CA VAL A 347 -9.62 15.39 5.47
C VAL A 347 -8.53 14.49 4.89
N SER A 348 -7.27 14.96 4.81
CA SER A 348 -6.16 14.11 4.37
C SER A 348 -5.92 12.98 5.38
N MET A 349 -5.51 11.80 4.93
CA MET A 349 -5.25 10.72 5.89
C MET A 349 -4.10 11.05 6.85
N MET A 350 -3.17 11.93 6.46
CA MET A 350 -2.18 12.49 7.38
C MET A 350 -2.88 13.19 8.55
N GLN A 351 -3.93 13.98 8.30
CA GLN A 351 -4.72 14.62 9.35
C GLN A 351 -5.53 13.60 10.17
N GLN A 352 -6.02 12.50 9.58
CA GLN A 352 -6.69 11.44 10.35
C GLN A 352 -5.74 10.69 11.29
N ASP A 353 -4.56 10.28 10.81
CA ASP A 353 -3.53 9.60 11.62
C ASP A 353 -2.93 10.55 12.68
N SER A 354 -2.72 11.80 12.29
CA SER A 354 -2.34 12.88 13.21
C SER A 354 -3.42 13.12 14.27
N GLY A 355 -4.70 13.04 13.90
CA GLY A 355 -5.83 13.09 14.83
C GLY A 355 -5.79 11.94 15.83
N TRP A 356 -5.55 10.72 15.39
CA TRP A 356 -5.37 9.56 16.28
C TRP A 356 -4.20 9.73 17.25
N THR A 357 -3.04 10.17 16.73
CA THR A 357 -1.86 10.41 17.54
C THR A 357 -2.10 11.54 18.54
N LEU A 358 -2.75 12.62 18.13
CA LEU A 358 -3.11 13.74 19.00
C LEU A 358 -4.10 13.31 20.10
N GLN A 359 -5.10 12.51 19.75
CA GLN A 359 -6.05 11.97 20.73
C GLN A 359 -5.30 11.15 21.79
N ARG A 360 -4.48 10.17 21.38
CA ARG A 360 -3.72 9.33 22.31
C ARG A 360 -2.74 10.13 23.15
N LEU A 361 -2.08 11.12 22.54
CA LEU A 361 -1.19 12.04 23.24
C LEU A 361 -1.97 12.82 24.31
N GLY A 362 -3.15 13.34 23.99
CA GLY A 362 -4.01 14.05 24.93
C GLY A 362 -4.58 13.17 26.05
N GLU A 363 -5.05 11.96 25.73
CA GLU A 363 -5.48 10.98 26.74
C GLU A 363 -4.35 10.71 27.75
N THR A 364 -3.15 10.46 27.24
CA THR A 364 -2.00 10.05 28.05
C THR A 364 -1.41 11.22 28.84
N ALA A 365 -1.27 12.39 28.21
CA ALA A 365 -0.79 13.61 28.86
C ALA A 365 -1.73 14.07 29.98
N ASP A 366 -3.05 14.06 29.75
CA ASP A 366 -4.03 14.41 30.79
C ASP A 366 -4.09 13.37 31.92
N TYR A 367 -3.95 12.08 31.59
CA TYR A 367 -3.89 11.02 32.57
C TYR A 367 -2.66 11.13 33.51
N LEU A 368 -1.50 11.52 32.97
CA LEU A 368 -0.27 11.61 33.74
C LEU A 368 -0.07 12.98 34.41
N PHE A 369 -0.48 14.07 33.77
CA PHE A 369 -0.13 15.44 34.18
C PHE A 369 -1.30 16.42 34.19
N GLY A 370 -2.51 15.97 33.86
CA GLY A 370 -3.71 16.81 33.85
C GLY A 370 -4.18 17.23 35.25
N PRO A 371 -5.25 18.05 35.35
CA PRO A 371 -5.71 18.64 36.61
C PRO A 371 -6.04 17.63 37.73
N LYS A 372 -6.41 16.39 37.36
CA LYS A 372 -6.73 15.30 38.30
C LYS A 372 -5.55 14.37 38.60
N ALA A 373 -4.41 14.55 37.93
CA ALA A 373 -3.26 13.66 38.08
C ALA A 373 -2.69 13.68 39.50
N ALA A 374 -2.64 14.85 40.16
CA ALA A 374 -2.12 14.96 41.52
C ALA A 374 -2.92 14.11 42.52
N ASP A 375 -4.25 14.07 42.39
CA ASP A 375 -5.11 13.23 43.23
C ASP A 375 -4.98 11.75 42.86
N ARG A 376 -4.90 11.46 41.55
CA ARG A 376 -4.76 10.10 41.00
C ARG A 376 -3.49 9.40 41.50
N TRP A 377 -2.37 10.13 41.53
CA TRP A 377 -1.06 9.58 41.87
C TRP A 377 -0.67 9.78 43.33
N LYS A 378 -1.60 10.25 44.17
CA LYS A 378 -1.32 10.53 45.57
C LYS A 378 -1.02 9.24 46.34
N GLY A 379 0.25 9.06 46.68
CA GLY A 379 0.72 7.89 47.44
C GLY A 379 0.96 6.64 46.58
N THR A 380 1.00 6.79 45.25
CA THR A 380 1.28 5.71 44.30
C THR A 380 2.46 6.09 43.40
N GLU A 381 3.28 5.13 42.99
CA GLU A 381 4.37 5.37 42.04
C GLU A 381 3.81 5.68 40.64
N LEU A 382 4.52 6.56 39.92
CA LEU A 382 4.20 6.86 38.53
C LEU A 382 4.55 5.66 37.63
N PRO A 383 3.80 5.45 36.52
CA PRO A 383 4.13 4.40 35.56
C PRO A 383 5.56 4.54 34.99
N LYS A 384 6.17 3.41 34.64
CA LYS A 384 7.49 3.42 33.99
C LYS A 384 7.43 4.16 32.64
N GLY A 385 8.44 4.97 32.35
CA GLY A 385 8.51 5.82 31.15
C GLY A 385 7.90 7.21 31.35
N THR A 386 7.29 7.49 32.50
CA THR A 386 6.61 8.79 32.76
C THR A 386 7.59 9.96 32.79
N SER A 387 8.82 9.75 33.29
CA SER A 387 9.83 10.81 33.36
C SER A 387 10.31 11.20 31.96
N GLU A 388 10.65 10.21 31.14
CA GLU A 388 11.09 10.39 29.76
C GLU A 388 9.98 11.02 28.92
N PHE A 389 8.74 10.55 29.07
CA PHE A 389 7.58 11.14 28.41
C PHE A 389 7.34 12.60 28.85
N ARG A 390 7.58 12.93 30.13
CA ARG A 390 7.49 14.30 30.64
C ARG A 390 8.55 15.20 30.02
N GLU A 391 9.79 14.71 29.87
CA GLU A 391 10.89 15.46 29.27
C GLU A 391 10.58 15.80 27.81
N GLU A 392 10.04 14.86 27.03
CA GLU A 392 9.60 15.10 25.65
C GLU A 392 8.46 16.12 25.57
N LEU A 393 7.45 16.02 26.44
CA LEU A 393 6.37 17.02 26.50
C LEU A 393 6.87 18.39 26.96
N GLN A 394 7.85 18.43 27.86
CA GLN A 394 8.46 19.68 28.32
C GLN A 394 9.24 20.35 27.18
N ALA A 395 10.06 19.60 26.44
CA ALA A 395 10.75 20.11 25.26
C ALA A 395 9.76 20.67 24.23
N LEU A 396 8.67 19.93 23.96
CA LEU A 396 7.61 20.40 23.08
C LEU A 396 6.94 21.69 23.58
N ALA A 397 6.69 21.79 24.88
CA ALA A 397 6.09 22.97 25.48
C ALA A 397 7.01 24.19 25.41
N ASP A 398 8.31 23.99 25.59
CA ASP A 398 9.33 25.04 25.51
C ASP A 398 9.51 25.54 24.07
N ASP A 399 9.52 24.63 23.09
CA ASP A 399 9.55 24.99 21.67
C ASP A 399 8.31 25.82 21.28
N VAL A 400 7.12 25.39 21.71
CA VAL A 400 5.88 26.13 21.48
C VAL A 400 5.93 27.50 22.17
N ALA A 401 6.42 27.55 23.41
CA ALA A 401 6.57 28.79 24.17
C ALA A 401 7.43 29.82 23.43
N GLU A 402 8.59 29.38 22.92
CA GLU A 402 9.50 30.23 22.17
C GLU A 402 8.80 30.85 20.95
N LYS A 403 8.02 30.06 20.21
CA LYS A 403 7.32 30.52 19.01
C LYS A 403 6.11 31.40 19.32
N LEU A 404 5.39 31.14 20.41
CA LEU A 404 4.18 31.88 20.79
C LEU A 404 4.44 33.38 20.95
N VAL A 405 5.60 33.76 21.52
CA VAL A 405 5.96 35.17 21.76
C VAL A 405 6.06 35.97 20.46
N TYR A 406 6.44 35.32 19.36
CA TYR A 406 6.61 35.96 18.05
C TYR A 406 5.36 35.92 17.17
N THR A 407 4.26 35.34 17.66
CA THR A 407 3.01 35.32 16.90
C THR A 407 2.45 36.74 16.72
N PRO A 408 1.76 37.04 15.59
CA PRO A 408 1.11 38.34 15.39
C PRO A 408 0.09 38.67 16.49
N ALA A 409 -0.56 37.63 17.05
CA ALA A 409 -1.52 37.76 18.13
C ALA A 409 -0.85 38.20 19.44
N ALA A 410 0.24 37.53 19.84
CA ALA A 410 1.02 37.91 21.01
C ALA A 410 1.65 39.31 20.88
N SER A 411 2.18 39.66 19.70
CA SER A 411 2.76 40.99 19.44
C SER A 411 1.75 42.12 19.62
N LYS A 412 0.52 41.93 19.13
CA LYS A 412 -0.58 42.88 19.33
C LYS A 412 -0.94 43.04 20.80
N LEU A 413 -1.04 41.92 21.53
CA LEU A 413 -1.37 41.95 22.95
C LEU A 413 -0.26 42.58 23.79
N ALA A 414 1.01 42.30 23.50
CA ALA A 414 2.16 42.90 24.18
C ALA A 414 2.19 44.43 23.99
N THR A 415 1.85 44.90 22.78
CA THR A 415 1.73 46.34 22.48
C THR A 415 0.60 46.97 23.30
N ALA A 416 -0.57 46.32 23.36
CA ALA A 416 -1.71 46.77 24.16
C ALA A 416 -1.42 46.74 25.67
N ALA A 417 -0.56 45.82 26.11
CA ALA A 417 -0.14 45.66 27.49
C ALA A 417 1.07 46.56 27.88
N ALA A 418 1.38 47.58 27.06
CA ALA A 418 2.45 48.54 27.28
C ALA A 418 3.83 47.89 27.51
N GLY A 419 4.10 46.75 26.86
CA GLY A 419 5.38 46.06 26.94
C GLY A 419 5.60 45.26 28.23
N ARG A 420 4.58 45.05 29.08
CA ARG A 420 4.71 44.10 30.19
C ARG A 420 4.89 42.68 29.66
N ALA A 421 5.65 41.86 30.39
CA ALA A 421 5.73 40.43 30.11
C ALA A 421 4.33 39.80 30.21
N LEU A 422 3.95 39.08 29.16
CA LEU A 422 2.72 38.31 29.12
C LEU A 422 2.90 37.04 29.96
N ARG A 423 1.88 36.68 30.74
CA ARG A 423 1.85 35.41 31.48
C ARG A 423 1.69 34.26 30.49
N HIS A 424 2.07 33.06 30.94
CA HIS A 424 1.87 31.81 30.21
C HIS A 424 0.46 31.71 29.63
N GLN A 425 -0.58 31.92 30.44
CA GLN A 425 -1.97 31.81 30.01
C GLN A 425 -2.31 32.84 28.92
N GLU A 426 -1.83 34.08 29.06
CA GLU A 426 -2.11 35.17 28.11
C GLU A 426 -1.54 34.88 26.71
N LEU A 427 -0.38 34.23 26.63
CA LEU A 427 0.26 33.84 25.37
C LEU A 427 -0.51 32.76 24.60
N TRP A 428 -1.17 31.85 25.32
CA TRP A 428 -2.01 30.81 24.71
C TRP A 428 -3.42 31.33 24.43
N GLU A 429 -4.02 32.08 25.37
CA GLU A 429 -5.38 32.62 25.24
C GLU A 429 -5.53 33.56 24.04
N VAL A 430 -4.47 34.27 23.65
CA VAL A 430 -4.50 35.15 22.48
C VAL A 430 -4.50 34.37 21.15
N GLN A 431 -4.24 33.06 21.16
CA GLN A 431 -4.19 32.25 19.95
C GLN A 431 -5.59 31.84 19.48
N PRO A 432 -5.94 32.08 18.20
CA PRO A 432 -7.25 31.71 17.67
C PRO A 432 -7.57 30.21 17.77
N TRP A 433 -6.57 29.35 17.55
CA TRP A 433 -6.74 27.90 17.61
C TRP A 433 -6.99 27.40 19.04
N PHE A 434 -6.37 28.03 20.05
CA PHE A 434 -6.61 27.70 21.45
C PHE A 434 -8.03 28.11 21.86
N GLN A 435 -8.45 29.32 21.50
CA GLN A 435 -9.81 29.78 21.77
C GLN A 435 -10.86 28.91 21.06
N ASN A 436 -10.61 28.51 19.82
CA ASN A 436 -11.50 27.62 19.10
C ASN A 436 -11.65 26.27 19.83
N ALA A 437 -10.55 25.66 20.25
CA ALA A 437 -10.61 24.42 21.01
C ALA A 437 -11.34 24.59 22.34
N LEU A 438 -11.04 25.65 23.09
CA LEU A 438 -11.65 25.94 24.39
C LEU A 438 -13.15 26.25 24.30
N GLN A 439 -13.59 26.94 23.25
CA GLN A 439 -14.99 27.35 23.04
C GLN A 439 -15.84 26.29 22.33
N SER A 440 -15.23 25.17 21.92
CA SER A 440 -15.95 24.05 21.35
C SER A 440 -17.06 23.55 22.28
N GLU A 441 -18.20 23.14 21.71
CA GLU A 441 -19.32 22.58 22.47
C GLU A 441 -18.92 21.36 23.32
N TRP A 442 -17.94 20.59 22.85
CA TRP A 442 -17.38 19.42 23.53
C TRP A 442 -16.47 19.77 24.71
N ASN A 443 -16.13 21.04 24.91
CA ASN A 443 -15.26 21.54 25.97
C ASN A 443 -15.99 22.46 26.97
N SER A 444 -17.33 22.49 26.97
CA SER A 444 -18.13 23.35 27.87
C SER A 444 -17.78 23.21 29.36
N ARG A 445 -17.47 21.99 29.82
CA ARG A 445 -17.04 21.73 31.20
C ARG A 445 -15.65 22.27 31.47
N ASP A 446 -14.70 22.03 30.57
CA ASP A 446 -13.33 22.52 30.68
C ASP A 446 -13.29 24.06 30.60
N LEU A 447 -14.13 24.67 29.77
CA LEU A 447 -14.33 26.12 29.71
C LEU A 447 -14.84 26.67 31.05
N THR A 448 -15.85 26.03 31.65
CA THR A 448 -16.37 26.43 32.97
C THR A 448 -15.31 26.29 34.05
N TRP A 449 -14.57 25.18 34.03
CA TRP A 449 -13.46 24.94 34.95
C TRP A 449 -12.36 26.00 34.80
N TYR A 450 -11.96 26.31 33.56
CA TYR A 450 -10.91 27.27 33.21
C TYR A 450 -11.32 28.74 33.47
N SER A 451 -12.61 29.04 33.42
CA SER A 451 -13.16 30.37 33.72
C SER A 451 -13.06 30.74 35.20
N THR A 452 -12.82 29.76 36.08
CA THR A 452 -12.56 30.02 37.49
C THR A 452 -11.09 30.43 37.67
N GLU A 453 -10.84 31.65 38.14
CA GLU A 453 -9.48 32.21 38.31
C GLU A 453 -8.54 31.27 39.08
N LYS A 454 -9.03 30.63 40.16
CA LYS A 454 -8.25 29.66 40.94
C LYS A 454 -7.75 28.47 40.11
N ASN A 455 -8.54 28.00 39.14
CA ASN A 455 -8.16 26.88 38.28
C ASN A 455 -7.24 27.33 37.16
N ARG A 456 -7.50 28.50 36.57
CA ARG A 456 -6.60 29.12 35.59
C ARG A 456 -5.19 29.33 36.15
N GLN A 457 -5.09 29.74 37.41
CA GLN A 457 -3.82 29.91 38.12
C GLN A 457 -3.06 28.59 38.35
N LYS A 458 -3.72 27.42 38.27
CA LYS A 458 -3.03 26.12 38.34
C LYS A 458 -2.27 25.78 37.06
N LEU A 459 -2.57 26.46 35.95
CA LEU A 459 -1.90 26.27 34.67
C LEU A 459 -0.77 27.30 34.54
N ASP A 460 0.18 27.25 35.47
CA ASP A 460 1.22 28.26 35.70
C ASP A 460 2.50 28.07 34.86
N SER A 461 2.52 27.07 33.98
CA SER A 461 3.65 26.75 33.10
C SER A 461 3.19 26.43 31.67
N HIS A 462 4.11 26.54 30.70
CA HIS A 462 3.84 26.14 29.32
C HIS A 462 3.50 24.65 29.19
N LEU A 463 4.12 23.77 30.00
CA LEU A 463 3.77 22.35 30.03
C LEU A 463 2.32 22.14 30.49
N ALA A 464 1.90 22.82 31.57
CA ALA A 464 0.51 22.71 32.04
C ALA A 464 -0.48 23.23 30.99
N MET A 465 -0.15 24.32 30.28
CA MET A 465 -0.97 24.85 29.19
C MET A 465 -1.01 23.90 27.99
N LEU A 466 0.11 23.27 27.61
CA LEU A 466 0.17 22.27 26.54
C LEU A 466 -0.70 21.05 26.88
N VAL A 467 -0.53 20.49 28.08
CA VAL A 467 -1.35 19.34 28.54
C VAL A 467 -2.84 19.70 28.53
N PHE A 468 -3.19 20.91 28.98
CA PHE A 468 -4.57 21.38 28.92
C PHE A 468 -5.08 21.51 27.48
N TYR A 469 -4.29 22.06 26.55
CA TYR A 469 -4.66 22.12 25.14
C TYR A 469 -4.84 20.72 24.52
N LEU A 470 -3.94 19.78 24.83
CA LEU A 470 -4.03 18.39 24.35
C LEU A 470 -5.31 17.70 24.87
N ARG A 471 -5.73 17.98 26.10
CA ARG A 471 -7.04 17.55 26.65
C ARG A 471 -8.20 18.12 25.83
N LEU A 472 -8.19 19.42 25.56
CA LEU A 472 -9.24 20.08 24.75
C LEU A 472 -9.32 19.46 23.35
N GLY A 473 -8.17 19.25 22.70
CA GLY A 473 -8.11 18.63 21.38
C GLY A 473 -8.58 17.18 21.38
N ARG A 474 -8.21 16.40 22.40
CA ARG A 474 -8.70 15.03 22.62
C ARG A 474 -10.22 14.98 22.70
N ASN A 475 -10.85 15.87 23.48
CA ASN A 475 -12.31 15.90 23.62
C ASN A 475 -12.99 16.17 22.28
N MET A 476 -12.49 17.16 21.52
CA MET A 476 -13.00 17.45 20.18
C MET A 476 -12.90 16.22 19.27
N LEU A 477 -11.74 15.56 19.25
CA LEU A 477 -11.47 14.40 18.38
C LEU A 477 -12.31 13.17 18.74
N VAL A 478 -12.54 12.90 20.03
CA VAL A 478 -13.39 11.78 20.48
C VAL A 478 -14.84 11.95 20.03
N HIS A 479 -15.34 13.19 19.96
CA HIS A 479 -16.71 13.46 19.51
C HIS A 479 -16.85 13.61 18.00
N MET A 480 -15.86 14.21 17.33
CA MET A 480 -15.84 14.28 15.88
C MET A 480 -15.69 12.90 15.26
N LYS A 481 -14.95 11.99 15.93
CA LYS A 481 -14.57 10.67 15.42
C LYS A 481 -14.30 10.73 13.91
N PRO A 482 -13.26 11.44 13.46
CA PRO A 482 -12.93 11.53 12.03
C PRO A 482 -12.62 10.16 11.39
N TRP A 483 -12.58 9.11 12.20
CA TRP A 483 -12.46 7.71 11.84
C TRP A 483 -13.74 6.90 12.12
N ASP A 484 -14.92 7.46 12.36
CA ASP A 484 -16.16 6.68 12.48
C ASP A 484 -17.06 6.98 11.28
N ALA A 485 -17.27 5.96 10.44
CA ALA A 485 -18.09 6.04 9.23
C ALA A 485 -19.52 6.54 9.49
N LYS A 486 -20.00 6.49 10.73
CA LYS A 486 -21.34 6.96 11.14
C LYS A 486 -21.33 8.37 11.73
N SER A 487 -20.16 8.99 11.89
CA SER A 487 -20.04 10.35 12.38
C SER A 487 -20.40 11.33 11.26
N THR A 488 -21.42 12.16 11.50
CA THR A 488 -21.80 13.26 10.59
C THR A 488 -21.09 14.56 10.92
N THR A 489 -20.11 14.53 11.84
CA THR A 489 -19.45 15.73 12.37
C THR A 489 -18.18 16.00 11.57
N LEU A 490 -18.12 17.15 10.88
CA LEU A 490 -16.94 17.57 10.14
C LEU A 490 -15.74 17.77 11.09
N LEU A 491 -14.58 17.23 10.70
CA LEU A 491 -13.33 17.40 11.45
C LEU A 491 -12.86 18.85 11.39
N ASP A 492 -12.65 19.48 12.55
CA ASP A 492 -11.95 20.76 12.60
C ASP A 492 -10.44 20.52 12.52
N VAL A 493 -9.92 20.49 11.30
CA VAL A 493 -8.49 20.28 11.00
C VAL A 493 -7.58 21.25 11.77
N ARG A 494 -8.09 22.44 12.14
CA ARG A 494 -7.31 23.45 12.88
C ARG A 494 -6.80 22.94 14.22
N VAL A 495 -7.48 21.98 14.85
CA VAL A 495 -7.03 21.40 16.13
C VAL A 495 -5.79 20.52 15.94
N ILE A 496 -5.70 19.85 14.78
CA ILE A 496 -4.61 18.96 14.39
C ILE A 496 -3.42 19.79 13.87
N GLU A 497 -3.69 20.82 13.07
CA GLU A 497 -2.63 21.62 12.44
C GLU A 497 -2.05 22.70 13.37
N ALA A 498 -2.70 23.02 14.50
CA ALA A 498 -2.30 24.12 15.37
C ALA A 498 -0.85 24.07 15.85
N LEU A 499 -0.46 22.98 16.51
CA LEU A 499 0.89 22.86 17.08
C LEU A 499 1.97 22.74 16.00
N PRO A 500 1.82 21.90 14.95
CA PRO A 500 2.76 21.89 13.82
C PRO A 500 2.93 23.28 13.18
N SER A 501 1.83 24.02 12.99
CA SER A 501 1.86 25.35 12.38
C SER A 501 2.59 26.38 13.23
N VAL A 502 2.41 26.36 14.56
CA VAL A 502 3.14 27.24 15.49
C VAL A 502 4.64 26.98 15.45
N LEU A 503 5.02 25.71 15.29
CA LEU A 503 6.42 25.29 15.27
C LEU A 503 7.08 25.43 13.90
N ASP A 504 6.34 25.83 12.86
CA ASP A 504 6.78 25.80 11.46
C ASP A 504 7.35 24.41 11.07
N LYS A 505 6.69 23.36 11.58
CA LYS A 505 7.13 21.97 11.44
C LYS A 505 6.14 21.19 10.57
N PRO A 506 6.61 20.42 9.57
CA PRO A 506 5.72 19.53 8.82
C PRO A 506 4.98 18.58 9.76
N MET A 507 3.68 18.37 9.53
CA MET A 507 2.84 17.50 10.37
C MET A 507 3.45 16.11 10.58
N VAL A 508 3.95 15.48 9.51
CA VAL A 508 4.61 14.17 9.58
C VAL A 508 5.78 14.14 10.58
N SER A 509 6.58 15.19 10.62
CA SER A 509 7.72 15.29 11.52
C SER A 509 7.27 15.52 12.95
N PHE A 510 6.30 16.42 13.16
CA PHE A 510 5.72 16.68 14.48
C PHE A 510 5.11 15.41 15.10
N TYR A 511 4.24 14.74 14.35
CA TYR A 511 3.51 13.58 14.87
C TYR A 511 4.38 12.33 14.99
N SER A 512 5.45 12.21 14.19
CA SER A 512 6.48 11.19 14.40
C SER A 512 7.15 11.34 15.77
N ASP A 513 7.49 12.57 16.18
CA ASP A 513 8.12 12.81 17.47
C ASP A 513 7.13 12.63 18.64
N ALA A 514 5.89 13.09 18.48
CA ALA A 514 4.82 12.80 19.45
C ALA A 514 4.60 11.29 19.65
N TYR A 515 4.67 10.52 18.57
CA TYR A 515 4.53 9.07 18.61
C TYR A 515 5.76 8.38 19.24
N LYS A 516 6.97 8.87 19.00
CA LYS A 516 8.18 8.41 19.71
C LYS A 516 8.04 8.62 21.22
N ALA A 517 7.55 9.78 21.65
CA ALA A 517 7.28 10.05 23.06
C ALA A 517 6.27 9.05 23.65
N LEU A 518 5.17 8.76 22.94
CA LEU A 518 4.20 7.75 23.35
C LEU A 518 4.80 6.33 23.48
N ARG A 519 5.75 5.95 22.60
CA ARG A 519 6.44 4.65 22.66
C ARG A 519 7.31 4.46 23.91
N MET A 520 7.65 5.53 24.64
CA MET A 520 8.41 5.44 25.89
C MET A 520 7.60 4.85 27.04
N LEU A 521 6.28 4.84 26.93
CA LEU A 521 5.38 4.36 27.97
C LEU A 521 5.06 2.87 27.82
N VAL A 522 4.89 2.19 28.96
CA VAL A 522 4.40 0.80 28.96
C VAL A 522 2.97 0.75 28.43
N SER A 523 2.67 -0.25 27.58
CA SER A 523 1.36 -0.46 26.93
C SER A 523 0.15 -0.33 27.88
N ASP A 524 0.28 -0.77 29.13
CA ASP A 524 -0.81 -0.68 30.12
C ASP A 524 -1.15 0.76 30.51
N THR A 525 -0.18 1.69 30.44
CA THR A 525 -0.38 3.11 30.78
C THR A 525 -1.31 3.76 29.77
N ALA A 526 -1.07 3.57 28.48
CA ALA A 526 -1.92 4.09 27.41
C ALA A 526 -3.34 3.49 27.49
N LYS A 527 -3.45 2.19 27.80
CA LYS A 527 -4.74 1.51 28.00
C LYS A 527 -5.53 2.10 29.17
N ASN A 528 -4.87 2.36 30.30
CA ASN A 528 -5.51 2.96 31.48
C ASN A 528 -5.89 4.42 31.25
N ALA A 529 -5.02 5.19 30.58
CA ALA A 529 -5.31 6.56 30.18
C ALA A 529 -6.58 6.66 29.34
N LYS A 530 -6.72 5.77 28.36
CA LYS A 530 -7.93 5.65 27.55
C LYS A 530 -9.17 5.28 28.37
N ALA A 531 -9.06 4.32 29.28
CA ALA A 531 -10.19 3.90 30.10
C ALA A 531 -10.71 5.04 31.01
N VAL A 532 -9.79 5.81 31.59
CA VAL A 532 -10.15 6.99 32.38
C VAL A 532 -10.75 8.08 31.50
N ALA A 533 -10.18 8.30 30.32
CA ALA A 533 -10.71 9.24 29.34
C ALA A 533 -12.17 8.95 28.98
N ALA A 534 -12.46 7.71 28.61
CA ALA A 534 -13.82 7.27 28.27
C ALA A 534 -14.80 7.42 29.44
N ALA A 535 -14.35 7.17 30.69
CA ALA A 535 -15.19 7.36 31.86
C ALA A 535 -15.57 8.83 32.09
N GLU A 536 -14.64 9.77 31.83
CA GLU A 536 -14.91 11.21 31.95
C GLU A 536 -15.90 11.73 30.90
N ASP A 537 -15.92 11.12 29.72
CA ASP A 537 -16.80 11.52 28.62
C ASP A 537 -18.25 11.01 28.82
N THR A 538 -18.43 9.99 29.65
CA THR A 538 -19.76 9.42 30.00
C THR A 538 -20.39 9.98 31.28
N ALA A 539 -19.59 10.57 32.16
CA ALA A 539 -20.05 11.29 33.35
C ALA A 539 -20.57 12.67 32.95
#